data_AF-A0A636LNV3-F1
#
_entry.id   AF-A0A636LNV3-F1
#
_cell.length_a   1.000
_cell.length_b   1.000
_cell.length_c   1.000
_cell.angle_alpha   90.00
_cell.angle_beta   90.00
_cell.angle_gamma   90.00
#
_symmetry.space_group_name_H-M   'P 1'
#
loop_
_entity.id
_entity.type
_entity.pdbx_description
1 polymer ?
#
loop_
_entity_poly.entity_id
_entity_poly.type
_entity_poly.pdbx_seq_one_letter_code
_entity_poly.pdbx_strand_id
1 'polypeptide(L)'
;VEYRYDSEGYPLGKTTINSQNTLSVTAKPSADPRKKLDYTAVSRVDDRQVGNVTQSCEYDAYANPVDCRLVIVDESVKPAVSHHYTIKNRIDYY
;
A
#
# COMPACT_ATOMS: atom_id res chain seq x y z
N VAL A 1 7.47 6.08 -16.88
CA VAL A 1 6.86 5.77 -15.57
C VAL A 1 6.46 7.09 -14.94
N GLU A 2 5.26 7.17 -14.39
CA GLU A 2 4.74 8.35 -13.70
C GLU A 2 4.46 8.00 -12.25
N TYR A 3 4.90 8.83 -11.31
CA TYR A 3 4.69 8.66 -9.87
C TYR A 3 3.78 9.77 -9.35
N ARG A 4 2.95 9.44 -8.36
CA ARG A 4 2.07 10.40 -7.68
C ARG A 4 2.38 10.40 -6.19
N TYR A 5 2.43 11.59 -5.61
CA TYR A 5 2.72 11.82 -4.20
C TYR A 5 1.75 12.84 -3.62
N ASP A 6 1.55 12.82 -2.30
CA ASP A 6 0.89 13.92 -1.59
C ASP A 6 1.85 15.09 -1.34
N SER A 7 1.35 16.14 -0.67
CA SER A 7 2.13 17.36 -0.37
C SER A 7 3.31 17.14 0.57
N GLU A 8 3.37 16.00 1.27
CA GLU A 8 4.46 15.64 2.19
C GLU A 8 5.39 14.58 1.56
N GLY A 9 5.19 14.25 0.28
CA GLY A 9 6.00 13.27 -0.44
C GLY A 9 5.63 11.81 -0.18
N TYR A 10 4.49 11.52 0.45
CA TYR A 10 4.03 10.14 0.61
C TYR A 10 3.52 9.58 -0.73
N PRO A 11 3.90 8.36 -1.13
CA PRO A 11 3.52 7.79 -2.42
C PRO A 11 2.03 7.45 -2.49
N LEU A 12 1.32 8.09 -3.42
CA LEU A 12 -0.09 7.83 -3.73
C LEU A 12 -0.28 6.85 -4.89
N GLY A 13 0.81 6.49 -5.58
CA GLY A 13 0.75 5.49 -6.63
C GLY A 13 1.72 5.72 -7.76
N LYS A 14 1.60 4.89 -8.79
CA LYS A 14 2.45 4.89 -9.97
C LYS A 14 1.68 4.38 -11.18
N THR A 15 2.00 4.90 -12.35
CA THR A 15 1.57 4.35 -13.64
C THR A 15 2.79 3.97 -14.46
N THR A 16 2.82 2.74 -14.96
CA THR A 16 3.87 2.21 -15.86
C THR A 16 3.22 1.78 -17.14
N ILE A 17 3.67 2.33 -18.25
CA ILE A 17 3.22 1.98 -19.59
C ILE A 17 4.41 1.33 -20.28
N ASN A 18 4.22 0.15 -20.86
CA ASN A 18 5.15 -0.45 -21.80
C ASN A 18 4.43 -0.70 -23.14
N SER A 19 5.09 -1.35 -24.10
CA SER A 19 4.51 -1.61 -25.43
C SER A 19 3.33 -2.58 -25.43
N GLN A 20 3.11 -3.31 -24.34
CA GLN A 20 2.10 -4.37 -24.24
C GLN A 20 0.93 -3.96 -23.35
N ASN A 21 1.20 -3.34 -22.19
CA ASN A 21 0.23 -3.14 -21.13
C ASN A 21 0.50 -1.84 -20.35
N THR A 22 -0.53 -1.39 -19.63
CA THR A 22 -0.46 -0.34 -18.62
C THR A 22 -0.70 -0.92 -17.23
N LEU A 23 0.27 -0.80 -16.34
CA LEU A 23 0.13 -1.08 -14.91
C LEU A 23 -0.12 0.22 -14.15
N SER A 24 -1.25 0.31 -13.44
CA SER A 24 -1.52 1.39 -12.51
C SER A 24 -1.63 0.87 -11.07
N VAL A 25 -1.00 1.58 -10.14
CA VAL A 25 -1.12 1.35 -8.70
C VAL A 25 -1.65 2.64 -8.09
N THR A 26 -2.71 2.54 -7.30
CA THR A 26 -3.29 3.68 -6.57
C THR A 26 -3.37 3.33 -5.11
N ALA A 27 -2.71 4.12 -4.26
CA ALA A 27 -2.74 4.00 -2.82
C ALA A 27 -3.63 5.09 -2.22
N LYS A 28 -4.36 4.74 -1.17
CA LYS A 28 -5.17 5.63 -0.34
C LYS A 28 -4.70 5.50 1.10
N PRO A 29 -3.88 6.44 1.61
CA PRO A 29 -3.51 6.45 3.02
C PRO A 29 -4.70 6.81 3.91
N SER A 30 -4.51 6.63 5.21
CA SER A 30 -5.43 7.09 6.25
C SER A 30 -5.74 8.58 6.12
N ALA A 31 -6.96 8.95 6.53
CA ALA A 31 -7.32 10.35 6.70
C ALA A 31 -6.58 11.01 7.87
N ASP A 32 -6.09 10.22 8.83
CA ASP A 32 -5.18 10.71 9.87
C ASP A 32 -3.77 10.84 9.27
N PRO A 33 -3.24 12.07 9.11
CA PRO A 33 -1.94 12.30 8.49
C PRO A 33 -0.77 11.71 9.29
N ARG A 34 -0.99 11.35 10.57
CA ARG A 34 0.01 10.66 11.40
C ARG A 34 0.03 9.15 11.20
N LYS A 35 -0.95 8.59 10.48
CA LYS A 35 -1.14 7.14 10.28
C LYS A 35 -1.11 6.73 8.81
N LYS A 36 -0.22 7.32 8.01
CA LYS A 36 -0.14 7.04 6.56
C LYS A 36 0.21 5.59 6.22
N LEU A 37 0.71 4.82 7.18
CA LEU A 37 0.97 3.39 7.02
C LEU A 37 -0.27 2.52 7.26
N ASP A 38 -1.36 3.11 7.70
CA ASP A 38 -2.70 2.55 7.50
C ASP A 38 -3.15 2.99 6.11
N TYR A 39 -3.15 2.07 5.15
CA TYR A 39 -3.48 2.40 3.77
C TYR A 39 -4.12 1.23 3.05
N THR A 40 -4.84 1.54 1.98
CA THR A 40 -5.21 0.56 0.97
C THR A 40 -4.52 0.88 -0.34
N ALA A 41 -4.26 -0.12 -1.18
CA ALA A 41 -3.81 0.10 -2.54
C ALA A 41 -4.45 -0.89 -3.51
N VAL A 42 -4.66 -0.43 -4.74
CA VAL A 42 -5.22 -1.25 -5.81
C VAL A 42 -4.27 -1.22 -7.00
N SER A 43 -3.95 -2.41 -7.51
CA SER A 43 -3.16 -2.62 -8.71
C SER A 43 -4.07 -3.03 -9.87
N ARG A 44 -3.93 -2.38 -11.02
CA ARG A 44 -4.67 -2.69 -12.24
C ARG A 44 -3.71 -2.88 -13.42
N VAL A 45 -3.97 -3.89 -14.25
CA VAL A 45 -3.34 -4.07 -15.56
C VAL A 45 -4.40 -3.84 -16.62
N ASP A 46 -4.19 -2.86 -17.50
CA ASP A 46 -5.14 -2.42 -18.53
C ASP A 46 -6.54 -2.18 -17.95
N ASP A 47 -6.58 -1.40 -16.87
CA ASP A 47 -7.76 -1.04 -16.07
C ASP A 47 -8.49 -2.20 -15.38
N ARG A 48 -8.06 -3.44 -15.58
CA ARG A 48 -8.54 -4.60 -14.83
C ARG A 48 -7.78 -4.73 -13.52
N GLN A 49 -8.51 -4.83 -12.41
CA GLN A 49 -7.94 -5.08 -11.09
C GLN A 49 -7.28 -6.48 -11.03
N VAL A 50 -6.04 -6.50 -10.55
CA VAL A 50 -5.22 -7.72 -10.39
C VAL A 50 -4.70 -7.88 -8.98
N GLY A 51 -4.78 -6.85 -8.13
CA GLY A 51 -4.42 -6.99 -6.74
C GLY A 51 -4.95 -5.88 -5.86
N ASN A 52 -5.08 -6.21 -4.58
CA ASN A 52 -5.54 -5.34 -3.53
C ASN A 52 -4.63 -5.50 -2.31
N VAL A 53 -4.24 -4.38 -1.71
CA VAL A 53 -3.44 -4.32 -0.50
C VAL A 53 -4.22 -3.58 0.57
N THR A 54 -4.21 -4.10 1.79
CA THR A 54 -4.65 -3.39 2.98
C THR A 54 -3.60 -3.53 4.06
N GLN A 55 -3.16 -2.41 4.63
CA GLN A 55 -2.29 -2.37 5.79
C GLN A 55 -2.95 -1.61 6.93
N SER A 56 -2.81 -2.13 8.15
CA SER A 56 -3.20 -1.44 9.38
C SER A 56 -2.13 -1.67 10.44
N CYS A 57 -1.75 -0.60 11.13
CA CYS A 57 -0.70 -0.60 12.13
C CYS A 57 -1.21 -0.19 13.51
N GLU A 58 -0.55 -0.71 14.53
CA GLU A 58 -0.49 -0.16 15.87
C GLU A 58 0.63 0.87 15.92
N TYR A 59 0.39 1.94 16.67
CA TYR A 59 1.32 3.07 16.78
C TYR A 59 1.64 3.34 18.24
N ASP A 60 2.86 3.76 18.52
CA ASP A 60 3.23 4.25 19.84
C ASP A 60 2.78 5.70 20.09
N ALA A 61 3.19 6.25 21.24
CA ALA A 61 2.82 7.60 21.67
C ALA A 61 3.32 8.73 20.73
N TYR A 62 4.28 8.43 19.86
CA TYR A 62 4.86 9.37 18.89
C TYR A 62 4.35 9.14 17.48
N ALA A 63 3.33 8.30 17.32
CA ALA A 63 2.77 7.88 16.04
C ALA A 63 3.78 7.12 15.14
N ASN A 64 4.74 6.42 15.74
CA ASN A 64 5.58 5.49 15.00
C ASN A 64 4.90 4.11 14.94
N PRO A 65 4.86 3.45 13.76
CA PRO A 65 4.26 2.13 13.59
C PRO A 65 5.08 1.05 14.32
N VAL A 66 4.52 0.35 15.30
CA VAL A 66 5.24 -0.70 16.05
C VAL A 66 4.91 -2.12 15.57
N ASP A 67 3.68 -2.35 15.13
CA ASP A 67 3.21 -3.62 14.58
C ASP A 67 2.20 -3.33 13.46
N CYS A 68 2.43 -3.85 12.26
CA CYS A 68 1.50 -3.72 11.13
C CYS A 68 1.04 -5.09 10.64
N ARG A 69 -0.26 -5.20 10.36
CA ARG A 69 -0.86 -6.29 9.61
C ARG A 69 -1.03 -5.85 8.17
N LEU A 70 -0.38 -6.57 7.26
CA LEU A 70 -0.45 -6.36 5.82
C LEU A 70 -1.14 -7.56 5.17
N VAL A 71 -2.20 -7.29 4.41
CA VAL A 71 -2.90 -8.27 3.59
C VAL A 71 -2.73 -7.89 2.13
N ILE A 72 -2.23 -8.82 1.34
CA ILE A 72 -2.11 -8.70 -0.11
C ILE A 72 -3.00 -9.77 -0.73
N VAL A 73 -3.94 -9.36 -1.58
CA VAL A 73 -4.80 -10.26 -2.34
C VAL A 73 -4.36 -10.22 -3.80
N ASP A 74 -3.95 -11.36 -4.33
CA ASP A 74 -3.72 -11.57 -5.76
C ASP A 74 -5.05 -11.99 -6.41
N GLU A 75 -5.62 -11.06 -7.17
CA GLU A 75 -6.89 -11.23 -7.89
C GLU A 75 -6.68 -11.58 -9.37
N SER A 76 -5.42 -11.76 -9.80
CA SER A 76 -5.09 -12.21 -11.16
C SER A 76 -5.39 -13.70 -11.37
N VAL A 77 -5.40 -14.48 -10.28
CA VAL A 77 -5.63 -15.94 -10.27
C VAL A 77 -7.03 -16.30 -9.74
N LYS A 78 -7.50 -17.52 -10.04
CA LYS A 78 -8.79 -18.05 -9.59
C LYS A 78 -8.63 -19.42 -8.91
N PRO A 79 -9.04 -19.58 -7.63
CA PRO A 79 -9.53 -18.54 -6.73
C PRO A 79 -8.45 -17.51 -6.40
N ALA A 80 -8.86 -16.30 -5.99
CA ALA A 80 -7.93 -15.27 -5.53
C ALA A 80 -7.13 -15.77 -4.31
N VAL A 81 -5.87 -15.37 -4.21
CA VAL A 81 -4.96 -15.84 -3.16
C VAL A 81 -4.62 -14.69 -2.23
N SER A 82 -4.77 -14.90 -0.92
CA SER A 82 -4.44 -13.92 0.11
C SER A 82 -3.14 -14.27 0.82
N HIS A 83 -2.25 -13.30 0.94
CA HIS A 83 -1.04 -13.38 1.74
C HIS A 83 -1.15 -12.44 2.93
N HIS A 84 -0.83 -12.95 4.11
CA HIS A 84 -0.90 -12.23 5.37
C HIS A 84 0.51 -12.08 5.94
N TYR A 85 0.90 -10.85 6.24
CA TYR A 85 2.19 -10.52 6.82
C TYR A 85 2.01 -9.71 8.10
N THR A 86 2.92 -9.93 9.04
CA THR A 86 3.10 -9.09 10.22
C THR A 86 4.45 -8.40 10.11
N ILE A 87 4.46 -7.07 10.19
CA ILE A 87 5.66 -6.25 10.16
C ILE A 87 5.84 -5.68 11.56
N LYS A 88 6.89 -6.08 12.27
CA LYS A 88 7.21 -5.56 13.60
C LYS A 88 8.40 -4.63 13.51
N ASN A 89 8.24 -3.42 14.01
CA ASN A 89 9.30 -2.43 14.05
C ASN A 89 9.83 -2.27 15.48
N ARG A 90 11.13 -2.04 15.59
CA ARG A 90 11.76 -1.60 16.82
C ARG A 90 12.14 -0.13 16.65
N ILE A 91 11.63 0.72 17.53
CA ILE A 91 11.89 2.16 17.52
C ILE A 91 12.78 2.49 18.71
N ASP A 92 13.99 2.98 18.44
CA ASP A 92 14.90 3.49 19.46
C ASP A 92 14.84 5.03 19.44
N TYR A 93 14.66 5.64 20.62
CA TYR A 93 14.57 7.09 20.82
C TYR A 93 15.88 7.63 21.39
N TYR A 94 16.30 8.81 20.93
CA TYR A 94 17.54 9.48 21.34
C TYR A 94 17.25 10.77 22.11
#